data_AF-A0A6G6SNU4-F1
#
_entry.id   AF-A0A6G6SNU4-F1
#
_cell.length_a   1.000
_cell.length_b   1.000
_cell.length_c   1.000
_cell.angle_alpha   90.00
_cell.angle_beta   90.00
_cell.angle_gamma   90.00
#
_symmetry.space_group_name_H-M   'P 1'
#
loop_
_entity.id
_entity.type
_entity.pdbx_description
1 polymer ?
#
loop_
_entity_poly.entity_id
_entity_poly.type
_entity_poly.pdbx_seq_one_letter_code
_entity_poly.pdbx_strand_id
1 'polypeptide(L)'
;MLSSSFMASAKWDDKFVNPKALPDDVILPFPCEGSMVFRQVTIPLSQPLQDYSVTLGQEGDEWGYLEQSRAEHIAGSFPLKGKEKGRYYLMAKYPVTDLQYNAMQSTINGKECPVASNKLRLPKVNISWYEAMQFADQYNQWLRSHHPEALPIEDGAKGFARLPTETEWEFAARGGLKVSASEFRDIRFPMPEGTKNYIWSAGSQSANGSLQLTGLLSPNPLGLHDMLGNVAEMMFEPFRLNKLDRLHGQAGGFIVRGGSYLTPESDMRSSWRQEEPYYTNTGANKNKYTGFRLAVVAPALTSRDKIKEIEKEWQQLGNEKPASNNSKTNSDNSINSLNTLSTQVQDEALKKQLAELKNTLRANAQLRDEQRDQAIRTSLQLGAFLCTKLKDDGEFYDRLIALHEKNCPSGTKDATCERRQEQVNEHKKTLDFVVSYYADTLVDMATTYDASLVKPQIDVVRQLMEARGKSNLNTYLSTYMQGLQGYWANGKVSRNEWLEACKKQ
;
A
#
# COMPACT_ATOMS: atom_id res chain seq x y z
N MET A 1 33.18 43.02 12.57
CA MET A 1 32.20 42.51 11.59
C MET A 1 32.98 41.92 10.43
N LEU A 2 33.26 40.61 10.48
CA LEU A 2 33.80 39.87 9.35
C LEU A 2 32.61 39.23 8.65
N SER A 3 32.26 39.79 7.50
CA SER A 3 31.21 39.33 6.61
C SER A 3 31.58 37.94 6.09
N SER A 4 30.96 36.90 6.62
CA SER A 4 30.99 35.57 5.99
C SER A 4 30.24 35.67 4.66
N SER A 5 31.00 35.81 3.59
CA SER A 5 30.51 35.65 2.22
C SER A 5 30.07 34.20 2.04
N PHE A 6 28.78 33.91 2.18
CA PHE A 6 28.20 32.68 1.67
C PHE A 6 28.40 32.68 0.15
N MET A 7 29.37 31.91 -0.35
CA MET A 7 29.42 31.61 -1.78
C MET A 7 28.15 30.82 -2.11
N ALA A 8 27.24 31.46 -2.86
CA ALA A 8 26.05 30.80 -3.39
C ALA A 8 26.51 29.65 -4.31
N SER A 9 26.21 28.40 -3.92
CA SER A 9 26.43 27.24 -4.77
C SER A 9 25.48 27.27 -5.96
N ALA A 10 25.90 26.77 -7.12
CA ALA A 10 24.98 26.61 -8.24
C ALA A 10 23.99 25.47 -7.95
N LYS A 11 22.72 25.66 -8.32
CA LYS A 11 21.69 24.62 -8.25
C LYS A 11 22.14 23.36 -8.97
N TRP A 12 21.96 22.20 -8.35
CA TRP A 12 22.27 20.92 -9.00
C TRP A 12 21.33 20.67 -10.18
N ASP A 13 21.91 20.24 -11.30
CA ASP A 13 21.16 19.76 -12.47
C ASP A 13 20.36 18.50 -12.10
N ASP A 14 19.09 18.45 -12.50
CA ASP A 14 18.16 17.36 -12.19
C ASP A 14 18.70 16.00 -12.64
N LYS A 15 19.57 15.92 -13.66
CA LYS A 15 20.18 14.62 -14.04
C LYS A 15 21.03 13.98 -12.94
N PHE A 16 21.47 14.76 -11.94
CA PHE A 16 22.28 14.26 -10.82
C PHE A 16 21.45 13.84 -9.60
N VAL A 17 20.19 14.26 -9.50
CA VAL A 17 19.32 14.01 -8.33
C VAL A 17 17.96 13.41 -8.65
N ASN A 18 17.44 13.67 -9.85
CA ASN A 18 16.19 13.12 -10.39
C ASN A 18 16.32 12.73 -11.87
N PRO A 19 17.21 11.78 -12.23
CA PRO A 19 17.45 11.39 -13.63
C PRO A 19 16.23 10.80 -14.35
N LYS A 20 15.17 10.42 -13.61
CA LYS A 20 13.94 9.82 -14.13
C LYS A 20 12.71 10.54 -13.57
N ALA A 21 12.64 11.86 -13.73
CA ALA A 21 11.57 12.69 -13.17
C ALA A 21 10.17 12.19 -13.53
N LEU A 22 9.26 12.22 -12.55
CA LEU A 22 7.84 11.91 -12.70
C LEU A 22 6.99 13.11 -12.27
N PRO A 23 5.81 13.34 -12.87
CA PRO A 23 4.99 14.54 -12.60
C PRO A 23 4.55 14.71 -11.14
N ASP A 24 4.41 13.61 -10.41
CA ASP A 24 3.96 13.52 -9.03
C ASP A 24 5.11 13.32 -8.02
N ASP A 25 6.36 13.59 -8.43
CA ASP A 25 7.50 13.60 -7.52
C ASP A 25 7.35 14.70 -6.44
N VAL A 26 7.61 14.33 -5.18
CA VAL A 26 7.68 15.27 -4.06
C VAL A 26 9.13 15.64 -3.83
N ILE A 27 9.49 16.89 -4.14
CA ILE A 27 10.87 17.38 -4.06
C ILE A 27 11.03 18.20 -2.78
N LEU A 28 11.93 17.77 -1.90
CA LEU A 28 12.32 18.52 -0.71
C LEU A 28 13.66 19.24 -0.95
N PRO A 29 13.80 20.50 -0.49
CA PRO A 29 15.07 21.22 -0.55
C PRO A 29 16.18 20.45 0.18
N PHE A 30 17.41 20.62 -0.26
CA PHE A 30 18.60 20.02 0.35
C PHE A 30 19.74 21.04 0.36
N PRO A 31 20.73 20.93 1.27
CA PRO A 31 21.87 21.83 1.25
C PRO A 31 22.57 21.90 -0.11
N CYS A 32 23.35 22.98 -0.30
CA CYS A 32 24.10 23.25 -1.53
C CYS A 32 23.24 23.47 -2.78
N GLU A 33 22.06 24.08 -2.62
CA GLU A 33 21.06 24.25 -3.68
C GLU A 33 20.67 22.91 -4.34
N GLY A 34 20.69 21.84 -3.53
CA GLY A 34 20.37 20.49 -3.94
C GLY A 34 18.91 20.12 -3.67
N SER A 35 18.59 18.85 -3.90
CA SER A 35 17.28 18.30 -3.56
C SER A 35 17.32 16.81 -3.20
N MET A 36 16.30 16.37 -2.47
CA MET A 36 15.92 14.97 -2.32
C MET A 36 14.53 14.75 -2.90
N VAL A 37 14.37 13.66 -3.67
CA VAL A 37 13.13 13.33 -4.35
C VAL A 37 12.45 12.17 -3.67
N PHE A 38 11.14 12.29 -3.45
CA PHE A 38 10.31 11.30 -2.79
C PHE A 38 9.09 10.95 -3.64
N ARG A 39 8.57 9.74 -3.42
CA ARG A 39 7.31 9.24 -3.98
C ARG A 39 6.29 9.09 -2.86
N GLN A 40 5.03 9.40 -3.13
CA GLN A 40 3.95 9.09 -2.20
C GLN A 40 3.65 7.60 -2.22
N VAL A 41 3.62 6.99 -1.04
CA VAL A 41 3.11 5.63 -0.84
C VAL A 41 1.77 5.75 -0.13
N THR A 42 0.68 5.51 -0.88
CA THR A 42 -0.69 5.75 -0.44
C THR A 42 -1.32 4.54 0.23
N ILE A 43 -2.18 4.79 1.21
CA ILE A 43 -2.94 3.83 2.02
C ILE A 43 -4.41 4.28 2.00
N PRO A 44 -5.38 3.39 1.72
CA PRO A 44 -6.73 3.81 1.35
C PRO A 44 -7.66 3.99 2.57
N LEU A 45 -7.07 4.29 3.73
CA LEU A 45 -7.74 4.42 5.02
C LEU A 45 -7.29 5.71 5.69
N SER A 46 -8.23 6.40 6.36
CA SER A 46 -8.06 7.80 6.75
C SER A 46 -8.05 8.06 8.25
N GLN A 47 -8.67 7.16 9.02
CA GLN A 47 -8.80 7.30 10.47
C GLN A 47 -7.51 6.92 11.21
N PRO A 48 -7.21 7.54 12.36
CA PRO A 48 -5.99 7.33 13.13
C PRO A 48 -5.66 5.87 13.49
N LEU A 49 -6.66 5.07 13.89
CA LEU A 49 -6.46 3.66 14.26
C LEU A 49 -6.81 2.68 13.13
N GLN A 50 -7.15 3.17 11.95
CA GLN A 50 -7.31 2.31 10.79
C GLN A 50 -5.94 2.01 10.17
N ASP A 51 -5.72 0.74 9.85
CA ASP A 51 -4.57 0.28 9.09
C ASP A 51 -5.00 -0.68 7.97
N TYR A 52 -4.12 -0.83 6.99
CA TYR A 52 -4.33 -1.70 5.86
C TYR A 52 -3.57 -3.00 6.09
N SER A 53 -4.32 -4.10 6.22
CA SER A 53 -3.74 -5.43 6.37
C SER A 53 -3.06 -5.88 5.07
N VAL A 54 -1.84 -6.39 5.21
CA VAL A 54 -1.01 -6.92 4.13
C VAL A 54 -0.35 -8.21 4.60
N THR A 55 0.03 -9.08 3.66
CA THR A 55 0.91 -10.20 3.97
C THR A 55 2.28 -9.94 3.37
N LEU A 56 3.28 -9.80 4.24
CA LEU A 56 4.69 -9.63 3.87
C LEU A 56 5.43 -10.95 4.03
N GLY A 57 6.64 -11.02 3.49
CA GLY A 57 7.41 -12.26 3.41
C GLY A 57 7.01 -13.15 2.23
N GLN A 58 7.46 -14.40 2.27
CA GLN A 58 7.23 -15.40 1.25
C GLN A 58 7.11 -16.79 1.90
N GLU A 59 6.24 -17.64 1.34
CA GLU A 59 6.20 -19.05 1.71
C GLU A 59 7.44 -19.77 1.18
N GLY A 60 8.12 -20.54 2.02
CA GLY A 60 9.24 -21.37 1.60
C GLY A 60 9.93 -22.06 2.76
N ASP A 61 10.27 -23.33 2.56
CA ASP A 61 10.81 -24.19 3.63
C ASP A 61 12.27 -23.85 3.97
N GLU A 62 13.05 -23.39 2.99
CA GLU A 62 14.50 -23.18 3.17
C GLU A 62 14.84 -21.95 4.03
N TRP A 63 14.07 -20.86 3.88
CA TRP A 63 14.34 -19.56 4.51
C TRP A 63 13.19 -19.08 5.42
N GLY A 64 12.25 -19.95 5.80
CA GLY A 64 11.09 -19.57 6.59
C GLY A 64 11.44 -18.83 7.90
N TYR A 65 12.51 -19.24 8.58
CA TYR A 65 12.98 -18.57 9.80
C TYR A 65 13.46 -17.12 9.57
N LEU A 66 13.73 -16.71 8.33
CA LEU A 66 14.02 -15.33 7.96
C LEU A 66 12.80 -14.65 7.35
N GLU A 67 12.14 -15.31 6.39
CA GLU A 67 11.28 -14.69 5.39
C GLU A 67 9.84 -15.19 5.33
N GLN A 68 9.47 -16.20 6.14
CA GLN A 68 8.11 -16.73 6.23
C GLN A 68 7.06 -15.63 6.17
N SER A 69 6.00 -15.90 5.39
CA SER A 69 4.88 -14.98 5.29
C SER A 69 4.28 -14.67 6.65
N ARG A 70 3.96 -13.39 6.89
CA ARG A 70 3.33 -12.93 8.12
C ARG A 70 2.31 -11.83 7.82
N ALA A 71 1.24 -11.81 8.62
CA ALA A 71 0.27 -10.72 8.58
C ALA A 71 0.91 -9.47 9.18
N GLU A 72 0.81 -8.36 8.46
CA GLU A 72 1.35 -7.05 8.83
C GLU A 72 0.31 -5.99 8.55
N HIS A 73 0.48 -4.82 9.16
CA HIS A 73 -0.45 -3.71 9.03
C HIS A 73 0.33 -2.44 8.70
N ILE A 74 -0.22 -1.65 7.78
CA ILE A 74 0.40 -0.41 7.34
C ILE A 74 -0.58 0.75 7.32
N ALA A 75 -0.14 1.91 7.81
CA ALA A 75 -0.91 3.14 7.85
C ALA A 75 -0.08 4.30 7.27
N GLY A 76 -0.77 5.29 6.69
CA GLY A 76 -0.12 6.49 6.19
C GLY A 76 0.04 7.56 7.28
N SER A 77 1.05 8.41 7.13
CA SER A 77 1.33 9.50 8.08
C SER A 77 0.53 10.77 7.83
N PHE A 78 0.31 11.16 6.58
CA PHE A 78 -0.31 12.43 6.19
C PHE A 78 -1.60 12.18 5.41
N PRO A 79 -2.65 13.01 5.54
CA PRO A 79 -3.88 12.85 4.77
C PRO A 79 -3.64 13.15 3.29
N LEU A 80 -4.31 12.38 2.42
CA LEU A 80 -4.43 12.75 1.01
C LEU A 80 -5.17 14.09 0.88
N LYS A 81 -4.73 14.91 -0.07
CA LYS A 81 -5.40 16.17 -0.40
C LYS A 81 -6.48 15.91 -1.45
N GLY A 82 -7.63 16.55 -1.31
CA GLY A 82 -8.72 16.48 -2.30
C GLY A 82 -9.93 15.68 -1.82
N LYS A 83 -10.62 15.02 -2.76
CA LYS A 83 -11.87 14.28 -2.48
C LYS A 83 -11.63 12.84 -2.00
N GLU A 84 -10.45 12.29 -2.25
CA GLU A 84 -10.08 10.94 -1.84
C GLU A 84 -9.77 10.90 -0.34
N LYS A 85 -10.32 9.89 0.35
CA LYS A 85 -10.10 9.66 1.78
C LYS A 85 -9.03 8.59 1.96
N GLY A 86 -7.79 9.01 2.21
CA GLY A 86 -6.70 8.10 2.50
C GLY A 86 -5.53 8.84 3.14
N ARG A 87 -4.46 8.11 3.39
CA ARG A 87 -3.22 8.66 3.96
C ARG A 87 -2.03 8.21 3.15
N TYR A 88 -0.90 8.88 3.32
CA TYR A 88 0.34 8.49 2.68
C TYR A 88 1.53 8.73 3.60
N TYR A 89 2.64 8.05 3.31
CA TYR A 89 3.97 8.46 3.74
C TYR A 89 4.82 8.69 2.49
N LEU A 90 5.96 9.36 2.66
CA LEU A 90 6.89 9.57 1.55
C LEU A 90 8.03 8.58 1.65
N MET A 91 8.43 7.99 0.53
CA MET A 91 9.66 7.20 0.43
C MET A 91 10.60 7.82 -0.59
N ALA A 92 11.88 7.94 -0.24
CA ALA A 92 12.89 8.48 -1.13
C ALA A 92 12.95 7.63 -2.40
N LYS A 93 12.91 8.32 -3.54
CA LYS A 93 12.83 7.73 -4.88
C LYS A 93 14.06 6.89 -5.22
N TYR A 94 15.21 7.31 -4.69
CA TYR A 94 16.52 6.69 -4.86
C TYR A 94 17.16 6.46 -3.47
N PRO A 95 18.10 5.50 -3.34
CA PRO A 95 19.03 5.47 -2.23
C PRO A 95 19.77 6.81 -2.09
N VAL A 96 20.14 7.18 -0.86
CA VAL A 96 20.96 8.38 -0.61
C VAL A 96 22.28 8.23 -1.35
N THR A 97 22.67 9.26 -2.11
CA THR A 97 23.88 9.23 -2.94
C THR A 97 25.10 9.84 -2.22
N ASP A 98 26.30 9.58 -2.73
CA ASP A 98 27.52 10.26 -2.28
C ASP A 98 27.40 11.80 -2.41
N LEU A 99 26.70 12.32 -3.43
CA LEU A 99 26.45 13.75 -3.61
C LEU A 99 25.69 14.32 -2.40
N GLN A 100 24.55 13.71 -2.06
CA GLN A 100 23.70 14.14 -0.94
C GLN A 100 24.42 13.98 0.40
N TYR A 101 25.10 12.85 0.62
CA TYR A 101 25.85 12.62 1.85
C TYR A 101 26.96 13.66 2.01
N ASN A 102 27.79 13.87 0.99
CA ASN A 102 28.90 14.82 1.05
C ASN A 102 28.42 16.27 1.21
N ALA A 103 27.32 16.66 0.58
CA ALA A 103 26.76 18.00 0.71
C ALA A 103 26.26 18.29 2.13
N MET A 104 25.59 17.32 2.77
CA MET A 104 25.19 17.43 4.17
C MET A 104 26.41 17.56 5.09
N GLN A 105 27.41 16.70 4.91
CA GLN A 105 28.64 16.74 5.70
C GLN A 105 29.45 18.03 5.48
N SER A 106 29.52 18.55 4.26
CA SER A 106 30.13 19.84 3.99
C SER A 106 29.41 20.96 4.73
N THR A 107 28.08 20.99 4.65
CA THR A 107 27.25 22.02 5.29
C THR A 107 27.44 22.05 6.81
N ILE A 108 27.44 20.89 7.47
CA ILE A 108 27.59 20.80 8.92
C ILE A 108 28.99 21.17 9.39
N ASN A 109 30.00 20.81 8.60
CA ASN A 109 31.39 21.11 8.92
C ASN A 109 31.84 22.50 8.42
N GLY A 110 30.94 23.32 7.87
CA GLY A 110 31.27 24.63 7.32
C GLY A 110 32.28 24.59 6.16
N LYS A 111 32.23 23.54 5.34
CA LYS A 111 33.10 23.32 4.18
C LYS A 111 32.38 23.65 2.87
N GLU A 112 33.15 23.79 1.80
CA GLU A 112 32.63 24.02 0.46
C GLU A 112 31.71 22.89 -0.02
N CYS A 113 30.69 23.27 -0.78
CA CYS A 113 29.73 22.36 -1.39
C CYS A 113 30.40 21.47 -2.46
N PRO A 114 30.06 20.17 -2.53
CA PRO A 114 30.59 19.31 -3.57
C PRO A 114 30.05 19.71 -4.95
N VAL A 115 30.91 19.61 -5.97
CA VAL A 115 30.49 19.82 -7.36
C VAL A 115 29.77 18.56 -7.88
N ALA A 116 28.51 18.72 -8.25
CA ALA A 116 27.69 17.62 -8.77
C ALA A 116 28.32 16.97 -10.01
N SER A 117 28.37 15.63 -10.01
CA SER A 117 28.95 14.85 -11.11
C SER A 117 28.38 13.44 -11.11
N ASN A 118 28.52 12.72 -12.24
CA ASN A 118 28.05 11.33 -12.33
C ASN A 118 28.71 10.41 -11.29
N LYS A 119 29.97 10.66 -10.92
CA LYS A 119 30.66 9.87 -9.89
C LYS A 119 29.96 9.96 -8.53
N LEU A 120 29.38 11.11 -8.20
CA LEU A 120 28.69 11.32 -6.93
C LEU A 120 27.24 10.82 -6.92
N ARG A 121 26.73 10.26 -8.03
CA ARG A 121 25.41 9.61 -8.09
C ARG A 121 25.40 8.17 -7.59
N LEU A 122 26.56 7.61 -7.23
CA LEU A 122 26.63 6.30 -6.61
C LEU A 122 25.92 6.32 -5.25
N PRO A 123 25.21 5.25 -4.86
CA PRO A 123 24.67 5.11 -3.52
C PRO A 123 25.74 5.28 -2.44
N LYS A 124 25.40 5.95 -1.36
CA LYS A 124 26.30 6.09 -0.22
C LYS A 124 26.39 4.76 0.52
N VAL A 125 27.58 4.17 0.50
CA VAL A 125 27.95 2.95 1.25
C VAL A 125 29.12 3.22 2.19
N ASN A 126 29.60 2.18 2.88
CA ASN A 126 30.72 2.24 3.81
C ASN A 126 30.47 3.22 4.97
N ILE A 127 29.23 3.24 5.44
CA ILE A 127 28.78 3.93 6.64
C ILE A 127 28.10 2.92 7.55
N SER A 128 27.98 3.27 8.82
CA SER A 128 27.26 2.50 9.82
C SER A 128 25.80 2.88 9.89
N TRP A 129 25.00 2.04 10.53
CA TRP A 129 23.60 2.34 10.83
C TRP A 129 23.43 3.65 11.60
N TYR A 130 24.33 3.93 12.56
CA TYR A 130 24.32 5.17 13.33
C TYR A 130 24.60 6.40 12.47
N GLU A 131 25.51 6.31 11.49
CA GLU A 131 25.78 7.40 10.56
C GLU A 131 24.60 7.66 9.61
N ALA A 132 23.85 6.62 9.21
CA ALA A 132 22.63 6.77 8.42
C ALA A 132 21.51 7.45 9.21
N MET A 133 21.33 7.06 10.48
CA MET A 133 20.40 7.72 11.40
C MET A 133 20.81 9.17 11.70
N GLN A 134 22.11 9.42 11.88
CA GLN A 134 22.64 10.76 12.07
C GLN A 134 22.40 11.63 10.83
N PHE A 135 22.57 11.10 9.62
CA PHE A 135 22.23 11.81 8.39
C PHE A 135 20.75 12.23 8.35
N ALA A 136 19.83 11.35 8.77
CA ALA A 136 18.41 11.67 8.84
C ALA A 136 18.12 12.80 9.85
N ASP A 137 18.72 12.74 11.05
CA ASP A 137 18.61 13.80 12.06
C ASP A 137 19.15 15.15 11.55
N GLN A 138 20.36 15.15 10.98
CA GLN A 138 20.98 16.31 10.37
C GLN A 138 20.09 16.94 9.29
N TYR A 139 19.52 16.12 8.41
CA TYR A 139 18.62 16.59 7.36
C TYR A 139 17.34 17.22 7.95
N ASN A 140 16.77 16.61 8.98
CA ASN A 140 15.61 17.17 9.70
C ASN A 140 15.92 18.53 10.33
N GLN A 141 17.07 18.67 10.99
CA GLN A 141 17.50 19.93 11.61
C GLN A 141 17.73 21.01 10.57
N TRP A 142 18.36 20.66 9.44
CA TRP A 142 18.59 21.58 8.34
C TRP A 142 17.27 22.06 7.71
N LEU A 143 16.35 21.15 7.38
CA LEU A 143 15.03 21.52 6.86
C LEU A 143 14.28 22.44 7.82
N ARG A 144 14.30 22.16 9.12
CA ARG A 144 13.59 23.00 10.11
C ARG A 144 14.18 24.40 10.25
N SER A 145 15.49 24.55 10.04
CA SER A 145 16.18 25.84 10.15
C SER A 145 16.13 26.66 8.87
N HIS A 146 16.09 26.02 7.69
CA HIS A 146 16.21 26.72 6.39
C HIS A 146 14.93 26.67 5.56
N HIS A 147 14.18 25.56 5.61
CA HIS A 147 12.97 25.32 4.79
C HIS A 147 11.83 24.66 5.59
N PRO A 148 11.40 25.24 6.73
CA PRO A 148 10.37 24.67 7.57
C PRO A 148 9.02 24.49 6.84
N GLU A 149 8.76 25.27 5.80
CA GLU A 149 7.58 25.24 4.93
C GLU A 149 7.55 24.04 3.97
N ALA A 150 8.71 23.44 3.67
CA ALA A 150 8.80 22.29 2.78
C ALA A 150 8.38 20.98 3.47
N LEU A 151 8.39 20.93 4.80
CA LEU A 151 8.01 19.75 5.57
C LEU A 151 6.50 19.50 5.47
N PRO A 152 6.05 18.29 5.09
CA PRO A 152 4.64 17.91 5.20
C PRO A 152 4.16 18.03 6.65
N ILE A 153 2.86 18.32 6.84
CA ILE A 153 2.27 18.61 8.15
C ILE A 153 1.11 17.64 8.42
N GLU A 154 1.07 17.10 9.63
CA GLU A 154 -0.08 16.40 10.21
C GLU A 154 -0.57 17.19 11.43
N ASP A 155 -1.81 17.71 11.39
CA ASP A 155 -2.43 18.43 12.51
C ASP A 155 -1.54 19.52 13.14
N GLY A 156 -0.83 20.28 12.31
CA GLY A 156 0.11 21.32 12.76
C GLY A 156 1.50 20.81 13.18
N ALA A 157 1.70 19.50 13.29
CA ALA A 157 3.00 18.90 13.54
C ALA A 157 3.76 18.67 12.22
N LYS A 158 4.96 19.25 12.11
CA LYS A 158 5.87 19.03 10.98
C LYS A 158 6.41 17.60 10.99
N GLY A 159 6.32 16.93 9.85
CA GLY A 159 6.91 15.62 9.61
C GLY A 159 8.43 15.59 9.74
N PHE A 160 9.00 14.39 9.67
CA PHE A 160 10.43 14.16 9.80
C PHE A 160 10.87 12.95 8.97
N ALA A 161 12.11 12.98 8.49
CA ALA A 161 12.76 11.89 7.80
C ALA A 161 13.39 10.89 8.78
N ARG A 162 13.32 9.60 8.47
CA ARG A 162 14.04 8.52 9.16
C ARG A 162 14.33 7.39 8.18
N LEU A 163 15.09 6.38 8.61
CA LEU A 163 15.09 5.10 7.89
C LEU A 163 13.66 4.53 7.81
N PRO A 164 13.30 3.82 6.74
CA PRO A 164 12.02 3.15 6.65
C PRO A 164 11.94 2.00 7.67
N THR A 165 10.74 1.67 8.14
CA THR A 165 10.51 0.37 8.78
C THR A 165 10.58 -0.74 7.73
N GLU A 166 10.76 -1.99 8.15
CA GLU A 166 10.76 -3.13 7.24
C GLU A 166 9.41 -3.24 6.50
N THR A 167 8.30 -3.01 7.22
CA THR A 167 6.96 -3.03 6.65
C THR A 167 6.75 -1.93 5.60
N GLU A 168 7.17 -0.69 5.90
CA GLU A 168 7.12 0.42 4.94
C GLU A 168 7.95 0.15 3.68
N TRP A 169 9.15 -0.42 3.86
CA TRP A 169 10.04 -0.73 2.76
C TRP A 169 9.50 -1.84 1.87
N GLU A 170 9.07 -2.97 2.45
CA GLU A 170 8.61 -4.10 1.67
C GLU A 170 7.29 -3.83 0.95
N PHE A 171 6.35 -3.14 1.62
CA PHE A 171 5.11 -2.69 0.98
C PHE A 171 5.40 -1.82 -0.24
N ALA A 172 6.33 -0.86 -0.10
CA ALA A 172 6.73 0.01 -1.18
C ALA A 172 7.50 -0.74 -2.28
N ALA A 173 8.42 -1.65 -1.92
CA ALA A 173 9.21 -2.44 -2.85
C ALA A 173 8.32 -3.30 -3.76
N ARG A 174 7.28 -3.92 -3.19
CA ARG A 174 6.28 -4.74 -3.91
C ARG A 174 5.34 -3.94 -4.82
N GLY A 175 5.34 -2.61 -4.73
CA GLY A 175 4.50 -1.73 -5.54
C GLY A 175 3.25 -1.20 -4.83
N GLY A 176 3.08 -1.47 -3.53
CA GLY A 176 1.99 -0.97 -2.71
C GLY A 176 0.61 -1.19 -3.33
N LEU A 177 -0.23 -0.15 -3.37
CA LEU A 177 -1.57 -0.23 -3.97
C LEU A 177 -1.58 -0.20 -5.50
N LYS A 178 -0.45 0.07 -6.17
CA LYS A 178 -0.37 0.10 -7.65
C LYS A 178 -0.45 -1.29 -8.27
N VAL A 179 -0.28 -2.35 -7.48
CA VAL A 179 -0.34 -3.74 -7.92
C VAL A 179 -1.59 -4.46 -7.40
N SER A 180 -1.98 -5.52 -8.08
CA SER A 180 -3.02 -6.45 -7.62
C SER A 180 -2.54 -7.28 -6.43
N ALA A 181 -3.47 -7.93 -5.72
CA ALA A 181 -3.13 -8.79 -4.60
C ALA A 181 -2.25 -9.99 -5.00
N SER A 182 -2.44 -10.53 -6.22
CA SER A 182 -1.63 -11.62 -6.75
C SER A 182 -0.20 -11.16 -7.05
N GLU A 183 -0.04 -10.02 -7.72
CA GLU A 183 1.28 -9.44 -8.01
C GLU A 183 2.02 -9.04 -6.72
N PHE A 184 1.29 -8.51 -5.73
CA PHE A 184 1.87 -8.15 -4.44
C PHE A 184 2.45 -9.37 -3.70
N ARG A 185 1.81 -10.54 -3.82
CA ARG A 185 2.23 -11.80 -3.18
C ARG A 185 3.32 -12.54 -3.94
N ASP A 186 3.65 -12.14 -5.16
CA ASP A 186 4.70 -12.76 -5.96
C ASP A 186 6.10 -12.47 -5.38
N ILE A 187 7.10 -13.21 -5.84
CA ILE A 187 8.50 -13.16 -5.39
C ILE A 187 9.11 -11.78 -5.65
N ARG A 188 8.75 -11.17 -6.78
CA ARG A 188 9.23 -9.86 -7.24
C ARG A 188 8.05 -9.00 -7.66
N PHE A 189 8.21 -7.68 -7.61
CA PHE A 189 7.24 -6.77 -8.21
C PHE A 189 7.19 -6.98 -9.75
N PRO A 190 6.12 -6.53 -10.43
CA PRO A 190 5.98 -6.68 -11.89
C PRO A 190 7.14 -6.05 -12.68
N MET A 191 7.79 -6.85 -13.52
CA MET A 191 8.93 -6.45 -14.37
C MET A 191 8.67 -6.89 -15.84
N PRO A 192 7.77 -6.21 -16.57
CA PRO A 192 7.34 -6.65 -17.90
C PRO A 192 8.48 -6.69 -18.94
N GLU A 193 9.52 -5.88 -18.75
CA GLU A 193 10.71 -5.84 -19.63
C GLU A 193 11.80 -6.85 -19.20
N GLY A 194 11.51 -7.70 -18.21
CA GLY A 194 12.46 -8.66 -17.64
C GLY A 194 13.37 -8.07 -16.57
N THR A 195 13.82 -8.92 -15.65
CA THR A 195 14.60 -8.58 -14.43
C THR A 195 15.81 -7.69 -14.67
N LYS A 196 16.54 -7.89 -15.78
CA LYS A 196 17.73 -7.12 -16.15
C LYS A 196 17.49 -5.61 -16.30
N ASN A 197 16.25 -5.21 -16.59
CA ASN A 197 15.88 -3.80 -16.72
C ASN A 197 15.50 -3.15 -15.39
N TYR A 198 15.45 -3.90 -14.28
CA TYR A 198 14.98 -3.41 -12.97
C TYR A 198 15.94 -3.71 -11.82
N ILE A 199 16.80 -4.73 -11.94
CA ILE A 199 17.63 -5.24 -10.85
C ILE A 199 19.12 -5.16 -11.20
N TRP A 200 19.89 -4.59 -10.27
CA TRP A 200 21.36 -4.64 -10.29
C TRP A 200 21.87 -5.82 -9.44
N SER A 201 22.14 -6.97 -10.07
CA SER A 201 22.60 -8.21 -9.43
C SER A 201 24.08 -8.48 -9.70
N ALA A 202 24.67 -9.47 -9.02
CA ALA A 202 26.10 -9.81 -9.09
C ALA A 202 26.61 -10.20 -10.48
N GLY A 203 25.73 -10.69 -11.36
CA GLY A 203 26.13 -11.29 -12.64
C GLY A 203 26.95 -10.35 -13.53
N SER A 204 27.83 -10.93 -14.35
CA SER A 204 28.69 -10.18 -15.29
C SER A 204 27.91 -9.38 -16.33
N GLN A 205 26.67 -9.77 -16.62
CA GLN A 205 25.73 -9.07 -17.50
C GLN A 205 24.86 -8.03 -16.77
N SER A 206 25.07 -7.83 -15.47
CA SER A 206 24.38 -6.84 -14.62
C SER A 206 25.44 -5.95 -13.96
N ALA A 207 25.58 -5.97 -12.63
CA ALA A 207 26.46 -5.06 -11.92
C ALA A 207 27.94 -5.44 -11.99
N ASN A 208 28.27 -6.68 -12.42
CA ASN A 208 29.65 -7.18 -12.57
C ASN A 208 30.52 -6.89 -11.33
N GLY A 209 29.98 -7.18 -10.13
CA GLY A 209 30.67 -6.97 -8.86
C GLY A 209 30.97 -5.50 -8.51
N SER A 210 30.31 -4.53 -9.16
CA SER A 210 30.54 -3.10 -8.96
C SER A 210 29.26 -2.34 -8.65
N LEU A 211 29.38 -1.36 -7.76
CA LEU A 211 28.31 -0.41 -7.43
C LEU A 211 27.89 0.39 -8.68
N GLN A 212 26.58 0.61 -8.85
CA GLN A 212 26.01 1.23 -10.05
C GLN A 212 25.37 2.59 -9.74
N LEU A 213 25.30 3.47 -10.73
CA LEU A 213 24.66 4.79 -10.56
C LEU A 213 23.17 4.62 -10.25
N THR A 214 22.68 5.41 -9.31
CA THR A 214 21.24 5.42 -8.95
C THR A 214 20.36 5.83 -10.12
N GLY A 215 19.19 5.19 -10.21
CA GLY A 215 18.13 5.56 -11.14
C GLY A 215 18.42 5.29 -12.62
N LEU A 216 19.35 4.38 -12.93
CA LEU A 216 19.62 3.97 -14.31
C LEU A 216 18.57 2.99 -14.86
N LEU A 217 18.22 1.98 -14.06
CA LEU A 217 17.23 0.96 -14.40
C LEU A 217 15.80 1.47 -14.19
N SER A 218 14.83 0.74 -14.76
CA SER A 218 13.40 1.02 -14.64
C SER A 218 12.93 0.95 -13.19
N PRO A 219 11.99 1.82 -12.77
CA PRO A 219 11.47 1.81 -11.41
C PRO A 219 10.48 0.67 -11.18
N ASN A 220 10.16 0.40 -9.91
CA ASN A 220 8.99 -0.41 -9.57
C ASN A 220 7.67 0.36 -9.85
N PRO A 221 6.48 -0.25 -9.67
CA PRO A 221 5.19 0.39 -9.95
C PRO A 221 4.90 1.71 -9.23
N LEU A 222 5.59 2.01 -8.12
CA LEU A 222 5.46 3.29 -7.40
C LEU A 222 6.40 4.40 -7.93
N GLY A 223 7.26 4.08 -8.90
CA GLY A 223 8.29 4.99 -9.39
C GLY A 223 9.56 4.99 -8.52
N LEU A 224 9.74 4.00 -7.63
CA LEU A 224 10.93 3.86 -6.80
C LEU A 224 12.00 3.07 -7.56
N HIS A 225 13.24 3.55 -7.54
CA HIS A 225 14.37 2.92 -8.21
C HIS A 225 15.26 2.18 -7.23
N ASP A 226 16.02 1.21 -7.76
CA ASP A 226 17.05 0.47 -7.04
C ASP A 226 16.49 -0.20 -5.76
N MET A 227 15.22 -0.64 -5.78
CA MET A 227 14.61 -1.35 -4.65
C MET A 227 15.14 -2.78 -4.50
N LEU A 228 15.57 -3.41 -5.59
CA LEU A 228 16.22 -4.73 -5.58
C LEU A 228 17.59 -4.61 -6.24
N GLY A 229 18.63 -5.04 -5.52
CA GLY A 229 20.01 -4.95 -5.96
C GLY A 229 20.63 -3.56 -5.77
N ASN A 230 21.78 -3.34 -6.42
CA ASN A 230 22.65 -2.18 -6.24
C ASN A 230 23.20 -2.08 -4.81
N VAL A 231 22.41 -1.65 -3.83
CA VAL A 231 22.78 -1.68 -2.41
C VAL A 231 21.70 -2.29 -1.57
N ALA A 232 22.10 -3.08 -0.57
CA ALA A 232 21.19 -3.45 0.50
C ALA A 232 20.90 -2.21 1.35
N GLU A 233 19.68 -2.08 1.88
CA GLU A 233 19.26 -0.86 2.54
C GLU A 233 18.94 -1.05 4.02
N MET A 234 19.49 -0.18 4.87
CA MET A 234 19.31 -0.21 6.33
C MET A 234 17.89 0.19 6.74
N MET A 235 17.26 -0.62 7.60
CA MET A 235 15.93 -0.34 8.17
C MET A 235 16.03 0.31 9.54
N PHE A 236 14.93 0.93 9.99
CA PHE A 236 14.84 1.62 11.28
C PHE A 236 14.80 0.68 12.50
N GLU A 237 14.39 -0.57 12.32
CA GLU A 237 14.09 -1.50 13.41
C GLU A 237 15.09 -2.67 13.48
N PRO A 238 15.25 -3.29 14.67
CA PRO A 238 16.18 -4.41 14.85
C PRO A 238 15.67 -5.69 14.17
N PHE A 239 16.61 -6.51 13.74
CA PHE A 239 16.32 -7.82 13.17
C PHE A 239 15.68 -8.75 14.20
N ARG A 240 14.71 -9.52 13.75
CA ARG A 240 14.08 -10.61 14.49
C ARG A 240 13.83 -11.78 13.53
N LEU A 241 14.18 -12.97 13.98
CA LEU A 241 13.80 -14.23 13.31
C LEU A 241 12.28 -14.34 13.24
N ASN A 242 11.77 -15.05 12.25
CA ASN A 242 10.40 -15.51 12.25
C ASN A 242 10.23 -16.70 13.18
N LYS A 243 9.10 -16.72 13.89
CA LYS A 243 8.60 -17.83 14.68
C LYS A 243 7.18 -18.12 14.22
N LEU A 244 7.08 -18.82 13.08
CA LEU A 244 5.83 -19.13 12.39
C LEU A 244 5.02 -17.85 12.05
N ASP A 245 3.95 -17.60 12.80
CA ASP A 245 2.97 -16.53 12.59
C ASP A 245 3.38 -15.17 13.17
N ARG A 246 4.55 -15.08 13.82
CA ARG A 246 5.05 -13.85 14.43
C ARG A 246 6.56 -13.73 14.39
N LEU A 247 7.08 -12.55 14.74
CA LEU A 247 8.49 -12.37 15.01
C LEU A 247 8.90 -12.99 16.36
N HIS A 248 10.12 -13.52 16.41
CA HIS A 248 10.78 -14.00 17.62
C HIS A 248 10.99 -12.85 18.61
N GLY A 249 11.09 -13.17 19.91
CA GLY A 249 11.19 -12.17 20.97
C GLY A 249 12.58 -11.52 21.09
N GLN A 250 13.62 -12.16 20.55
CA GLN A 250 14.98 -11.64 20.58
C GLN A 250 15.19 -10.64 19.46
N ALA A 251 15.52 -9.40 19.83
CA ALA A 251 16.02 -8.39 18.91
C ALA A 251 17.54 -8.55 18.73
N GLY A 252 17.99 -8.55 17.48
CA GLY A 252 19.39 -8.69 17.09
C GLY A 252 20.00 -7.38 16.59
N GLY A 253 20.82 -7.49 15.54
CA GLY A 253 21.39 -6.39 14.77
C GLY A 253 20.32 -5.55 14.03
N PHE A 254 20.72 -4.82 13.00
CA PHE A 254 19.77 -4.10 12.14
C PHE A 254 19.43 -4.93 10.90
N ILE A 255 18.26 -4.65 10.34
CA ILE A 255 17.80 -5.31 9.11
C ILE A 255 18.38 -4.57 7.91
N VAL A 256 18.85 -5.33 6.91
CA VAL A 256 19.06 -4.83 5.55
C VAL A 256 18.14 -5.54 4.55
N ARG A 257 17.61 -4.79 3.58
CA ARG A 257 16.63 -5.27 2.58
C ARG A 257 17.11 -5.09 1.15
N GLY A 258 16.51 -5.82 0.21
CA GLY A 258 16.65 -5.63 -1.24
C GLY A 258 17.88 -6.27 -1.88
N GLY A 259 18.88 -6.64 -1.07
CA GLY A 259 20.16 -7.18 -1.54
C GLY A 259 20.97 -6.16 -2.35
N SER A 260 22.11 -6.57 -2.90
CA SER A 260 23.09 -5.63 -3.45
C SER A 260 23.66 -6.06 -4.81
N TYR A 261 24.57 -5.25 -5.35
CA TYR A 261 25.37 -5.59 -6.52
C TYR A 261 26.23 -6.86 -6.35
N LEU A 262 26.29 -7.44 -5.14
CA LEU A 262 26.98 -8.71 -4.85
C LEU A 262 26.02 -9.90 -4.72
N THR A 263 24.71 -9.68 -4.76
CA THR A 263 23.74 -10.75 -4.57
C THR A 263 23.35 -11.39 -5.91
N PRO A 264 23.30 -12.74 -6.00
CA PRO A 264 22.85 -13.44 -7.21
C PRO A 264 21.43 -13.06 -7.60
N GLU A 265 21.15 -13.02 -8.91
CA GLU A 265 19.81 -12.69 -9.42
C GLU A 265 18.73 -13.66 -8.92
N SER A 266 19.06 -14.95 -8.79
CA SER A 266 18.16 -15.99 -8.27
C SER A 266 17.65 -15.67 -6.86
N ASP A 267 18.46 -14.99 -6.06
CA ASP A 267 18.16 -14.65 -4.67
C ASP A 267 17.42 -13.31 -4.54
N MET A 268 17.41 -12.49 -5.58
CA MET A 268 16.76 -11.18 -5.58
C MET A 268 15.25 -11.33 -5.48
N ARG A 269 14.67 -11.00 -4.33
CA ARG A 269 13.23 -11.05 -4.07
C ARG A 269 12.82 -9.99 -3.06
N SER A 270 11.56 -9.59 -3.08
CA SER A 270 11.05 -8.53 -2.19
C SER A 270 11.10 -8.93 -0.71
N SER A 271 11.07 -10.23 -0.40
CA SER A 271 11.21 -10.76 0.96
C SER A 271 12.67 -10.87 1.44
N TRP A 272 13.69 -10.69 0.57
CA TRP A 272 15.10 -10.88 0.93
C TRP A 272 15.59 -9.95 2.05
N ARG A 273 15.80 -10.50 3.24
CA ARG A 273 16.27 -9.77 4.42
C ARG A 273 17.47 -10.45 5.05
N GLN A 274 18.37 -9.62 5.58
CA GLN A 274 19.55 -10.09 6.29
C GLN A 274 19.72 -9.29 7.58
N GLU A 275 20.34 -9.93 8.55
CA GLU A 275 20.81 -9.29 9.76
C GLU A 275 22.24 -8.80 9.55
N GLU A 276 22.50 -7.54 9.89
CA GLU A 276 23.84 -6.99 10.00
C GLU A 276 24.09 -6.55 11.46
N PRO A 277 25.23 -6.90 12.08
CA PRO A 277 25.53 -6.47 13.42
C PRO A 277 25.82 -4.96 13.44
N TYR A 278 25.48 -4.29 14.53
CA TYR A 278 25.81 -2.86 14.70
C TYR A 278 27.32 -2.59 14.80
N TYR A 279 28.09 -3.58 15.26
CA TYR A 279 29.52 -3.45 15.58
C TYR A 279 30.31 -4.64 15.06
N THR A 280 31.57 -4.40 14.72
CA THR A 280 32.62 -5.41 14.59
C THR A 280 33.49 -5.37 15.85
N ASN A 281 34.53 -6.22 15.91
CA ASN A 281 35.51 -6.20 17.00
C ASN A 281 36.28 -4.87 17.13
N THR A 282 36.26 -4.01 16.10
CA THR A 282 37.08 -2.78 16.05
C THR A 282 36.26 -1.48 15.99
N GLY A 283 34.94 -1.54 15.91
CA GLY A 283 34.09 -0.35 15.86
C GLY A 283 32.71 -0.58 15.25
N ALA A 284 32.06 0.49 14.82
CA ALA A 284 30.77 0.40 14.12
C ALA A 284 30.91 -0.40 12.82
N ASN A 285 29.94 -1.28 12.53
CA ASN A 285 29.94 -2.08 11.31
C ASN A 285 29.71 -1.18 10.09
N LYS A 286 30.56 -1.35 9.07
CA LYS A 286 30.50 -0.64 7.79
C LYS A 286 30.89 -1.62 6.71
N ASN A 287 30.15 -1.65 5.61
CA ASN A 287 30.46 -2.50 4.47
C ASN A 287 30.23 -1.76 3.15
N LYS A 288 30.73 -2.33 2.04
CA LYS A 288 30.75 -1.67 0.72
C LYS A 288 29.44 -1.82 -0.07
N TYR A 289 28.48 -2.57 0.45
CA TYR A 289 27.26 -2.95 -0.26
C TYR A 289 25.97 -2.51 0.44
N THR A 290 26.07 -1.95 1.65
CA THR A 290 24.93 -1.47 2.42
C THR A 290 24.88 0.05 2.37
N GLY A 291 23.77 0.56 1.85
CA GLY A 291 23.39 1.97 1.87
C GLY A 291 22.06 2.15 2.59
N PHE A 292 21.32 3.20 2.23
CA PHE A 292 20.04 3.50 2.85
C PHE A 292 19.22 4.45 1.99
N ARG A 293 17.91 4.48 2.26
CA ARG A 293 16.99 5.51 1.79
C ARG A 293 16.18 6.05 2.96
N LEU A 294 15.52 7.19 2.77
CA LEU A 294 14.72 7.82 3.81
C LEU A 294 13.22 7.68 3.54
N ALA A 295 12.45 7.55 4.61
CA ALA A 295 11.01 7.76 4.62
C ALA A 295 10.70 9.06 5.38
N VAL A 296 9.70 9.83 4.94
CA VAL A 296 9.18 11.00 5.67
C VAL A 296 7.80 10.68 6.23
N VAL A 297 7.66 10.86 7.53
CA VAL A 297 6.49 10.48 8.33
C VAL A 297 6.13 11.57 9.33
N ALA A 298 5.03 11.40 10.06
CA ALA A 298 4.56 12.31 11.11
C ALA A 298 4.59 11.65 12.49
N PRO A 299 4.64 12.43 13.59
CA PRO A 299 4.34 11.91 14.92
C PRO A 299 2.91 11.33 14.97
N ALA A 300 2.68 10.27 15.73
CA ALA A 300 1.35 9.65 15.83
C ALA A 300 0.38 10.44 16.74
N LEU A 301 0.90 11.09 17.79
CA LEU A 301 0.13 11.87 18.76
C LEU A 301 0.42 13.37 18.57
N THR A 302 -0.23 13.99 17.60
CA THR A 302 0.07 15.34 17.10
C THR A 302 -0.62 16.46 17.86
N SER A 303 -1.88 16.26 18.27
CA SER A 303 -2.71 17.29 18.88
C SER A 303 -3.70 16.70 19.90
N ARG A 304 -4.28 17.57 20.75
CA ARG A 304 -5.32 17.14 21.71
C ARG A 304 -6.55 16.58 21.02
N ASP A 305 -6.94 17.16 19.89
CA ASP A 305 -8.11 16.71 19.14
C ASP A 305 -7.85 15.35 18.48
N LYS A 306 -6.64 15.15 17.97
CA LYS A 306 -6.19 13.85 17.45
C LYS A 306 -6.19 12.77 18.54
N ILE A 307 -5.70 13.09 19.74
CA ILE A 307 -5.71 12.16 20.88
C ILE A 307 -7.15 11.78 21.24
N LYS A 308 -8.07 12.74 21.30
CA LYS A 308 -9.50 12.46 21.55
C LYS A 308 -10.13 11.59 20.47
N GLU A 309 -9.76 11.80 19.21
CA GLU A 309 -10.20 10.95 18.09
C GLU A 309 -9.70 9.51 18.26
N ILE A 310 -8.41 9.33 18.57
CA ILE A 310 -7.80 8.03 18.86
C ILE A 310 -8.48 7.36 20.06
N GLU A 311 -8.72 8.09 21.15
CA GLU A 311 -9.42 7.55 22.33
C GLU A 311 -10.84 7.09 21.99
N LYS A 312 -11.57 7.88 21.19
CA LYS A 312 -12.91 7.54 20.73
C LYS A 312 -12.89 6.30 19.85
N GLU A 313 -11.98 6.21 18.90
CA GLU A 313 -11.82 5.03 18.04
C GLU A 313 -11.42 3.80 18.86
N TRP A 314 -10.43 3.94 19.75
CA TRP A 314 -10.01 2.88 20.66
C TRP A 314 -11.15 2.36 21.49
N GLN A 315 -12.03 3.23 22.00
CA GLN A 315 -13.21 2.81 22.75
C GLN A 315 -14.21 2.04 21.90
N GLN A 316 -14.29 2.29 20.59
CA GLN A 316 -15.19 1.62 19.66
C GLN A 316 -14.61 0.29 19.13
N LEU A 317 -13.29 0.13 19.07
CA LEU A 317 -12.66 -1.10 18.56
C LEU A 317 -13.16 -2.35 19.27
N GLY A 318 -13.55 -3.34 18.48
CA GLY A 318 -14.06 -4.61 18.98
C GLY A 318 -15.39 -4.54 19.72
N ASN A 319 -16.06 -3.39 19.80
CA ASN A 319 -17.43 -3.32 20.29
C ASN A 319 -18.40 -3.60 19.15
N GLU A 320 -19.46 -4.35 19.44
CA GLU A 320 -20.53 -4.60 18.48
C GLU A 320 -21.23 -3.29 18.12
N LYS A 321 -21.15 -2.88 16.84
CA LYS A 321 -21.94 -1.76 16.34
C LYS A 321 -23.42 -2.18 16.41
N PRO A 322 -24.33 -1.34 16.93
CA PRO A 322 -25.74 -1.68 16.96
C PRO A 322 -26.21 -1.93 15.53
N ALA A 323 -26.64 -3.18 15.26
CA ALA A 323 -27.26 -3.53 13.99
C ALA A 323 -28.45 -2.62 13.75
N SER A 324 -28.60 -2.12 12.52
CA SER A 324 -29.77 -1.32 12.16
C SER A 324 -31.03 -2.19 12.19
N ASN A 325 -31.74 -2.16 13.32
CA ASN A 325 -33.19 -2.26 13.47
C ASN A 325 -33.99 -3.35 12.74
N ASN A 326 -33.44 -4.48 12.29
CA ASN A 326 -34.28 -5.51 11.65
C ASN A 326 -33.95 -7.00 11.91
N SER A 327 -33.19 -7.35 12.96
CA SER A 327 -33.23 -8.71 13.50
C SER A 327 -33.85 -8.72 14.90
N LYS A 328 -35.02 -9.33 15.01
CA LYS A 328 -35.66 -9.73 16.28
C LYS A 328 -34.91 -10.92 16.90
N THR A 329 -33.63 -10.75 17.12
CA THR A 329 -32.84 -11.62 17.98
C THR A 329 -32.10 -10.71 18.93
N ASN A 330 -32.55 -10.71 20.19
CA ASN A 330 -31.80 -10.28 21.36
C ASN A 330 -30.53 -11.15 21.50
N SER A 331 -29.63 -11.15 20.52
CA SER A 331 -28.28 -11.65 20.73
C SER A 331 -27.54 -10.55 21.47
N ASP A 332 -27.68 -10.66 22.79
CA ASP A 332 -27.03 -9.92 23.85
C ASP A 332 -25.73 -9.24 23.47
N ASN A 333 -25.70 -7.95 23.80
CA ASN A 333 -24.59 -7.01 23.75
C ASN A 333 -23.45 -7.49 24.68
N SER A 334 -22.77 -8.58 24.32
CA SER A 334 -22.02 -9.45 25.24
C SER A 334 -20.90 -8.70 25.96
N ILE A 335 -20.25 -7.76 25.26
CA ILE A 335 -19.21 -6.88 25.82
C ILE A 335 -19.80 -5.85 26.79
N ASN A 336 -20.99 -5.33 26.52
CA ASN A 336 -21.68 -4.39 27.40
C ASN A 336 -22.27 -5.08 28.63
N SER A 337 -22.75 -6.32 28.49
CA SER A 337 -23.12 -7.19 29.61
C SER A 337 -21.91 -7.48 30.51
N LEU A 338 -20.75 -7.80 29.92
CA LEU A 338 -19.49 -7.98 30.66
C LEU A 338 -19.01 -6.70 31.35
N ASN A 339 -19.17 -5.53 30.72
CA ASN A 339 -18.87 -4.25 31.36
C ASN A 339 -19.74 -4.05 32.62
N THR A 340 -21.04 -4.30 32.49
CA THR A 340 -21.99 -4.18 33.60
C THR A 340 -21.64 -5.14 34.74
N LEU A 341 -21.40 -6.42 34.42
CA LEU A 341 -20.99 -7.43 35.40
C LEU A 341 -19.68 -7.03 36.10
N SER A 342 -18.68 -6.58 35.34
CA SER A 342 -17.38 -6.16 35.89
C SER A 342 -17.49 -5.00 36.88
N THR A 343 -18.44 -4.07 36.71
CA THR A 343 -18.66 -2.97 37.67
C THR A 343 -19.31 -3.42 38.98
N GLN A 344 -20.00 -4.56 38.98
CA GLN A 344 -20.70 -5.09 40.16
C GLN A 344 -19.85 -6.07 40.97
N VAL A 345 -18.73 -6.56 40.40
CA VAL A 345 -17.82 -7.50 41.05
C VAL A 345 -16.85 -6.76 41.98
N GLN A 346 -16.84 -7.17 43.26
CA GLN A 346 -15.89 -6.67 44.27
C GLN A 346 -14.60 -7.51 44.32
N ASP A 347 -14.64 -8.76 43.86
CA ASP A 347 -13.47 -9.64 43.85
C ASP A 347 -12.47 -9.19 42.78
N GLU A 348 -11.27 -8.77 43.21
CA GLU A 348 -10.23 -8.23 42.32
C GLU A 348 -9.67 -9.29 41.35
N ALA A 349 -9.62 -10.56 41.73
CA ALA A 349 -9.15 -11.63 40.84
C ALA A 349 -10.17 -11.90 39.73
N LEU A 350 -11.46 -11.97 40.07
CA LEU A 350 -12.55 -12.11 39.12
C LEU A 350 -12.65 -10.88 38.20
N LYS A 351 -12.46 -9.67 38.74
CA LYS A 351 -12.43 -8.44 37.95
C LYS A 351 -11.30 -8.45 36.92
N LYS A 352 -10.12 -8.95 37.28
CA LYS A 352 -9.00 -9.14 36.35
C LYS A 352 -9.35 -10.17 35.26
N GLN A 353 -9.93 -11.30 35.61
CA GLN A 353 -10.36 -12.33 34.63
C GLN A 353 -11.42 -11.79 33.66
N LEU A 354 -12.41 -11.03 34.15
CA LEU A 354 -13.42 -10.39 33.31
C LEU A 354 -12.80 -9.35 32.36
N ALA A 355 -11.79 -8.61 32.81
CA ALA A 355 -11.06 -7.67 31.97
C ALA A 355 -10.25 -8.38 30.87
N GLU A 356 -9.58 -9.49 31.19
CA GLU A 356 -8.86 -10.34 30.21
C GLU A 356 -9.81 -10.93 29.17
N LEU A 357 -10.97 -11.45 29.61
CA LEU A 357 -12.01 -11.98 28.73
C LEU A 357 -12.56 -10.88 27.81
N LYS A 358 -12.87 -9.71 28.36
CA LYS A 358 -13.30 -8.54 27.58
C LYS A 358 -12.29 -8.18 26.50
N ASN A 359 -11.00 -8.10 26.85
CA ASN A 359 -9.96 -7.75 25.88
C ASN A 359 -9.84 -8.80 24.77
N THR A 360 -9.91 -10.08 25.12
CA THR A 360 -9.93 -11.19 24.15
C THR A 360 -11.12 -11.09 23.21
N LEU A 361 -12.32 -10.85 23.74
CA LEU A 361 -13.53 -10.71 22.93
C LEU A 361 -13.45 -9.51 21.98
N ARG A 362 -12.93 -8.37 22.45
CA ARG A 362 -12.72 -7.17 21.62
C ARG A 362 -11.71 -7.42 20.50
N ALA A 363 -10.59 -8.08 20.80
CA ALA A 363 -9.59 -8.43 19.80
C ALA A 363 -10.17 -9.38 18.73
N ASN A 364 -10.92 -10.40 19.14
CA ASN A 364 -11.58 -11.31 18.21
C ASN A 364 -12.66 -10.61 17.38
N ALA A 365 -13.42 -9.68 17.97
CA ALA A 365 -14.41 -8.89 17.26
C ALA A 365 -13.77 -7.98 16.21
N GLN A 366 -12.64 -7.35 16.55
CA GLN A 366 -11.86 -6.55 15.61
C GLN A 366 -11.36 -7.36 14.42
N LEU A 367 -10.77 -8.54 14.67
CA LEU A 367 -10.31 -9.44 13.59
C LEU A 367 -11.46 -9.86 12.66
N ARG A 368 -12.65 -10.16 13.22
CA ARG A 368 -13.84 -10.46 12.41
C ARG A 368 -14.28 -9.27 11.56
N ASP A 369 -14.25 -8.06 12.12
CA ASP A 369 -14.60 -6.84 11.41
C ASP A 369 -13.66 -6.58 10.21
N GLU A 370 -12.36 -6.80 10.40
CA GLU A 370 -11.36 -6.67 9.33
C GLU A 370 -11.55 -7.70 8.20
N GLN A 371 -11.76 -8.97 8.56
CA GLN A 371 -12.04 -10.03 7.59
C GLN A 371 -13.33 -9.76 6.81
N ARG A 372 -14.38 -9.30 7.51
CA ARG A 372 -15.65 -8.89 6.89
C ARG A 372 -15.42 -7.77 5.89
N ASP A 373 -14.73 -6.72 6.30
CA ASP A 373 -14.50 -5.55 5.46
C ASP A 373 -13.68 -5.92 4.21
N GLN A 374 -12.70 -6.82 4.34
CA GLN A 374 -11.97 -7.37 3.19
C GLN A 374 -12.85 -8.21 2.25
N ALA A 375 -13.75 -9.04 2.79
CA ALA A 375 -14.70 -9.81 1.99
C ALA A 375 -15.66 -8.89 1.21
N ILE A 376 -16.17 -7.84 1.87
CA ILE A 376 -17.01 -6.82 1.24
C ILE A 376 -16.26 -6.16 0.08
N ARG A 377 -15.01 -5.72 0.28
CA ARG A 377 -14.21 -5.08 -0.78
C ARG A 377 -14.01 -6.01 -1.98
N THR A 378 -13.71 -7.28 -1.74
CA THR A 378 -13.51 -8.28 -2.81
C THR A 378 -14.79 -8.50 -3.61
N SER A 379 -15.93 -8.63 -2.93
CA SER A 379 -17.21 -8.86 -3.60
C SER A 379 -17.70 -7.59 -4.34
N LEU A 380 -17.45 -6.39 -3.83
CA LEU A 380 -17.68 -5.13 -4.58
C LEU A 380 -16.85 -5.08 -5.87
N GLN A 381 -15.58 -5.51 -5.84
CA GLN A 381 -14.74 -5.60 -7.03
C GLN A 381 -15.28 -6.62 -8.04
N LEU A 382 -15.73 -7.78 -7.56
CA LEU A 382 -16.36 -8.79 -8.41
C LEU A 382 -17.66 -8.28 -9.04
N GLY A 383 -18.52 -7.64 -8.27
CA GLY A 383 -19.79 -7.06 -8.76
C GLY A 383 -19.56 -6.00 -9.84
N ALA A 384 -18.58 -5.11 -9.64
CA ALA A 384 -18.18 -4.13 -10.65
C ALA A 384 -17.68 -4.81 -11.94
N PHE A 385 -16.86 -5.87 -11.84
CA PHE A 385 -16.39 -6.64 -12.99
C PHE A 385 -17.51 -7.40 -13.69
N LEU A 386 -18.42 -8.04 -12.96
CA LEU A 386 -19.56 -8.72 -13.55
C LEU A 386 -20.48 -7.75 -14.29
N CYS A 387 -20.62 -6.50 -13.81
CA CYS A 387 -21.36 -5.46 -14.52
C CYS A 387 -20.73 -5.14 -15.88
N THR A 388 -19.39 -5.19 -16.03
CA THR A 388 -18.77 -5.03 -17.37
C THR A 388 -19.14 -6.19 -18.28
N LYS A 389 -19.21 -7.42 -17.75
CA LYS A 389 -19.68 -8.59 -18.51
C LYS A 389 -21.14 -8.50 -18.92
N LEU A 390 -22.01 -8.01 -18.03
CA LEU A 390 -23.42 -7.72 -18.36
C LEU A 390 -23.53 -6.74 -19.53
N LYS A 391 -22.69 -5.70 -19.54
CA LYS A 391 -22.63 -4.76 -20.67
C LYS A 391 -22.18 -5.47 -21.95
N ASP A 392 -21.01 -6.10 -21.94
CA ASP A 392 -20.40 -6.69 -23.14
C ASP A 392 -21.33 -7.75 -23.77
N ASP A 393 -21.83 -8.68 -22.96
CA ASP A 393 -22.68 -9.78 -23.42
C ASP A 393 -24.09 -9.28 -23.77
N GLY A 394 -24.62 -8.30 -23.02
CA GLY A 394 -25.91 -7.69 -23.27
C GLY A 394 -25.96 -6.91 -24.59
N GLU A 395 -24.97 -6.05 -24.84
CA GLU A 395 -24.88 -5.34 -26.12
C GLU A 395 -24.62 -6.30 -27.29
N PHE A 396 -23.82 -7.35 -27.08
CA PHE A 396 -23.60 -8.35 -28.11
C PHE A 396 -24.89 -9.09 -28.46
N TYR A 397 -25.68 -9.46 -27.45
CA TYR A 397 -26.97 -10.10 -27.63
C TYR A 397 -27.97 -9.18 -28.37
N ASP A 398 -28.05 -7.89 -28.02
CA ASP A 398 -28.89 -6.91 -28.71
C ASP A 398 -28.54 -6.81 -30.20
N ARG A 399 -27.23 -6.76 -30.52
CA ARG A 399 -26.74 -6.74 -31.92
C ARG A 399 -27.13 -8.02 -32.66
N LEU A 400 -27.04 -9.17 -32.01
CA LEU A 400 -27.44 -10.45 -32.61
C LEU A 400 -28.94 -10.50 -32.91
N ILE A 401 -29.78 -10.04 -31.99
CA ILE A 401 -31.24 -9.94 -32.21
C ILE A 401 -31.52 -9.02 -33.39
N ALA A 402 -30.99 -7.80 -33.38
CA ALA A 402 -31.23 -6.83 -34.46
C ALA A 402 -30.77 -7.37 -35.83
N LEU A 403 -29.66 -8.10 -35.87
CA LEU A 403 -29.16 -8.74 -37.09
C LEU A 403 -30.06 -9.90 -37.54
N HIS A 404 -30.60 -10.68 -36.60
CA HIS A 404 -31.55 -11.74 -36.89
C HIS A 404 -32.84 -11.15 -37.46
N GLU A 405 -33.45 -10.16 -36.78
CA GLU A 405 -34.67 -9.49 -37.23
C GLU A 405 -34.54 -8.87 -38.62
N LYS A 406 -33.38 -8.27 -38.91
CA LYS A 406 -33.09 -7.66 -40.22
C LYS A 406 -32.95 -8.70 -41.35
N ASN A 407 -32.31 -9.84 -41.08
CA ASN A 407 -31.98 -10.82 -42.12
C ASN A 407 -32.98 -11.97 -42.21
N CYS A 408 -33.81 -12.16 -41.19
CA CYS A 408 -34.80 -13.23 -41.08
C CYS A 408 -36.18 -12.65 -40.72
N PRO A 409 -36.75 -11.77 -41.57
CA PRO A 409 -38.08 -11.23 -41.33
C PRO A 409 -39.16 -12.33 -41.36
N SER A 410 -40.28 -12.07 -40.70
CA SER A 410 -41.37 -13.05 -40.51
C SER A 410 -41.80 -13.70 -41.83
N GLY A 411 -41.71 -15.03 -41.90
CA GLY A 411 -42.08 -15.84 -43.08
C GLY A 411 -40.89 -16.49 -43.80
N THR A 412 -39.65 -16.07 -43.50
CA THR A 412 -38.43 -16.66 -44.08
C THR A 412 -38.00 -17.88 -43.27
N LYS A 413 -38.26 -19.09 -43.80
CA LYS A 413 -37.79 -20.37 -43.23
C LYS A 413 -36.74 -20.99 -44.12
N ASP A 414 -35.51 -20.48 -44.04
CA ASP A 414 -34.34 -21.13 -44.62
C ASP A 414 -33.38 -21.62 -43.52
N ALA A 415 -32.52 -22.58 -43.85
CA ALA A 415 -31.57 -23.18 -42.91
C ALA A 415 -30.59 -22.16 -42.31
N THR A 416 -30.37 -21.00 -42.97
CA THR A 416 -29.52 -19.93 -42.45
C THR A 416 -30.23 -19.19 -41.32
N CYS A 417 -31.53 -18.94 -41.45
CA CYS A 417 -32.34 -18.31 -40.41
C CYS A 417 -32.52 -19.20 -39.19
N GLU A 418 -32.68 -20.52 -39.38
CA GLU A 418 -32.70 -21.49 -38.27
C GLU A 418 -31.36 -21.48 -37.51
N ARG A 419 -30.23 -21.54 -38.22
CA ARG A 419 -28.90 -21.47 -37.59
C ARG A 419 -28.66 -20.15 -36.86
N ARG A 420 -29.12 -19.02 -37.41
CA ARG A 420 -29.05 -17.71 -36.74
C ARG A 420 -29.92 -17.68 -35.48
N GLN A 421 -31.11 -18.27 -35.51
CA GLN A 421 -31.98 -18.37 -34.34
C GLN A 421 -31.34 -19.24 -33.25
N GLU A 422 -30.69 -20.34 -33.63
CA GLU A 422 -29.93 -21.18 -32.71
C GLU A 422 -28.82 -20.38 -32.01
N GLN A 423 -28.03 -19.61 -32.77
CA GLN A 423 -27.01 -18.71 -32.21
C GLN A 423 -27.60 -17.66 -31.25
N VAL A 424 -28.73 -17.04 -31.59
CA VAL A 424 -29.43 -16.11 -30.68
C VAL A 424 -29.83 -16.83 -29.40
N ASN A 425 -30.37 -18.05 -29.48
CA ASN A 425 -30.78 -18.82 -28.30
C ASN A 425 -29.59 -19.24 -27.42
N GLU A 426 -28.46 -19.63 -28.02
CA GLU A 426 -27.23 -19.96 -27.27
C GLU A 426 -26.69 -18.74 -26.53
N HIS A 427 -26.57 -17.60 -27.21
CA HIS A 427 -26.10 -16.37 -26.56
C HIS A 427 -27.09 -15.83 -25.53
N LYS A 428 -28.40 -16.04 -25.72
CA LYS A 428 -29.39 -15.76 -24.68
C LYS A 428 -29.10 -16.56 -23.41
N LYS A 429 -28.84 -17.87 -23.53
CA LYS A 429 -28.52 -18.72 -22.37
C LYS A 429 -27.26 -18.24 -21.65
N THR A 430 -26.23 -17.86 -22.40
CA THR A 430 -25.00 -17.30 -21.83
C THR A 430 -25.29 -15.99 -21.09
N LEU A 431 -26.05 -15.06 -21.69
CA LEU A 431 -26.42 -13.81 -21.05
C LEU A 431 -27.26 -14.05 -19.79
N ASP A 432 -28.27 -14.92 -19.87
CA ASP A 432 -29.14 -15.27 -18.74
C ASP A 432 -28.32 -15.87 -17.58
N PHE A 433 -27.28 -16.66 -17.89
CA PHE A 433 -26.34 -17.18 -16.89
C PHE A 433 -25.56 -16.05 -16.20
N VAL A 434 -24.94 -15.13 -16.95
CA VAL A 434 -24.16 -14.03 -16.36
C VAL A 434 -25.05 -13.07 -15.58
N VAL A 435 -26.25 -12.75 -16.07
CA VAL A 435 -27.25 -11.94 -15.38
C VAL A 435 -27.68 -12.60 -14.07
N SER A 436 -27.91 -13.92 -14.08
CA SER A 436 -28.25 -14.66 -12.87
C SER A 436 -27.10 -14.65 -11.87
N TYR A 437 -25.87 -14.91 -12.31
CA TYR A 437 -24.70 -14.88 -11.44
C TYR A 437 -24.46 -13.50 -10.82
N TYR A 438 -24.58 -12.42 -11.61
CA TYR A 438 -24.54 -11.04 -11.10
C TYR A 438 -25.62 -10.79 -10.05
N ALA A 439 -26.86 -11.18 -10.35
CA ALA A 439 -27.99 -11.02 -9.44
C ALA A 439 -27.78 -11.76 -8.12
N ASP A 440 -27.26 -12.98 -8.18
CA ASP A 440 -26.97 -13.80 -7.00
C ASP A 440 -25.89 -13.12 -6.15
N THR A 441 -24.78 -12.64 -6.75
CA THR A 441 -23.75 -11.90 -5.99
C THR A 441 -24.29 -10.64 -5.30
N LEU A 442 -25.20 -9.92 -5.96
CA LEU A 442 -25.81 -8.70 -5.44
C LEU A 442 -26.76 -9.00 -4.27
N VAL A 443 -27.62 -10.01 -4.43
CA VAL A 443 -28.55 -10.44 -3.39
C VAL A 443 -27.79 -11.03 -2.20
N ASP A 444 -26.78 -11.87 -2.43
CA ASP A 444 -25.94 -12.45 -1.37
C ASP A 444 -25.23 -11.34 -0.58
N MET A 445 -24.62 -10.36 -1.27
CA MET A 445 -24.02 -9.19 -0.62
C MET A 445 -25.04 -8.41 0.21
N ALA A 446 -26.21 -8.10 -0.36
CA ALA A 446 -27.22 -7.26 0.29
C ALA A 446 -27.93 -7.95 1.46
N THR A 447 -28.05 -9.26 1.44
CA THR A 447 -28.65 -10.07 2.52
C THR A 447 -27.63 -10.44 3.60
N THR A 448 -26.35 -10.54 3.26
CA THR A 448 -25.27 -10.84 4.23
C THR A 448 -24.81 -9.58 4.98
N TYR A 449 -24.75 -8.42 4.31
CA TYR A 449 -24.18 -7.19 4.89
C TYR A 449 -25.13 -5.99 4.78
N ASP A 450 -25.27 -5.27 5.90
CA ASP A 450 -26.02 -4.02 5.94
C ASP A 450 -25.33 -2.88 5.18
N ALA A 451 -26.14 -1.93 4.70
CA ALA A 451 -25.66 -0.76 3.96
C ALA A 451 -24.62 0.08 4.74
N SER A 452 -24.67 0.10 6.07
CA SER A 452 -23.71 0.81 6.94
C SER A 452 -22.31 0.18 6.92
N LEU A 453 -22.21 -1.12 6.63
CA LEU A 453 -20.95 -1.85 6.52
C LEU A 453 -20.37 -1.75 5.10
N VAL A 454 -21.23 -1.77 4.08
CA VAL A 454 -20.80 -1.73 2.68
C VAL A 454 -20.39 -0.33 2.21
N LYS A 455 -21.16 0.72 2.56
CA LYS A 455 -20.91 2.09 2.09
C LYS A 455 -19.48 2.60 2.33
N PRO A 456 -18.88 2.44 3.53
CA PRO A 456 -17.51 2.89 3.78
C PRO A 456 -16.46 2.20 2.90
N GLN A 457 -16.70 0.96 2.47
CA GLN A 457 -15.73 0.18 1.69
C GLN A 457 -15.65 0.62 0.23
N ILE A 458 -16.66 1.33 -0.29
CA ILE A 458 -16.69 1.77 -1.69
C ILE A 458 -15.56 2.76 -1.98
N ASP A 459 -15.32 3.71 -1.07
CA ASP A 459 -14.25 4.70 -1.24
C ASP A 459 -12.87 4.02 -1.21
N VAL A 460 -12.72 2.94 -0.43
CA VAL A 460 -11.52 2.10 -0.41
C VAL A 460 -11.35 1.38 -1.75
N VAL A 461 -12.40 0.72 -2.25
CA VAL A 461 -12.36 -0.02 -3.53
C VAL A 461 -12.07 0.93 -4.70
N ARG A 462 -12.66 2.13 -4.70
CA ARG A 462 -12.40 3.16 -5.72
C ARG A 462 -10.93 3.55 -5.77
N GLN A 463 -10.33 3.85 -4.61
CA GLN A 463 -8.90 4.16 -4.51
C GLN A 463 -8.02 2.99 -4.97
N LEU A 464 -8.38 1.76 -4.63
CA LEU A 464 -7.65 0.57 -5.10
C LEU A 464 -7.73 0.42 -6.63
N MET A 465 -8.88 0.69 -7.24
CA MET A 465 -9.06 0.66 -8.70
C MET A 465 -8.26 1.76 -9.39
N GLU A 466 -8.31 2.99 -8.86
CA GLU A 466 -7.56 4.15 -9.35
C GLU A 466 -6.05 3.92 -9.27
N ALA A 467 -5.56 3.44 -8.12
CA ALA A 467 -4.15 3.10 -7.94
C ALA A 467 -3.68 2.10 -9.00
N ARG A 468 -4.49 1.09 -9.33
CA ARG A 468 -4.15 0.04 -10.31
C ARG A 468 -4.41 0.42 -11.77
N GLY A 469 -4.74 1.68 -12.05
CA GLY A 469 -5.05 2.13 -13.42
C GLY A 469 -6.35 1.58 -13.99
N LYS A 470 -7.27 1.12 -13.13
CA LYS A 470 -8.59 0.54 -13.49
C LYS A 470 -9.74 1.52 -13.19
N SER A 471 -9.51 2.82 -13.33
CA SER A 471 -10.50 3.87 -13.03
C SER A 471 -11.78 3.76 -13.86
N ASN A 472 -11.71 3.11 -15.03
CA ASN A 472 -12.88 2.79 -15.86
C ASN A 472 -13.89 1.86 -15.15
N LEU A 473 -13.48 1.10 -14.12
CA LEU A 473 -14.38 0.26 -13.33
C LEU A 473 -15.20 1.04 -12.29
N ASN A 474 -14.85 2.30 -12.02
CA ASN A 474 -15.53 3.10 -11.00
C ASN A 474 -17.00 3.39 -11.34
N THR A 475 -17.34 3.52 -12.61
CA THR A 475 -18.72 3.69 -13.08
C THR A 475 -19.53 2.42 -12.81
N TYR A 476 -19.00 1.26 -13.17
CA TYR A 476 -19.63 -0.04 -12.91
C TYR A 476 -19.76 -0.35 -11.41
N LEU A 477 -18.76 0.02 -10.59
CA LEU A 477 -18.87 -0.07 -9.13
C LEU A 477 -20.02 0.79 -8.59
N SER A 478 -20.20 1.99 -9.15
CA SER A 478 -21.30 2.88 -8.78
C SER A 478 -22.65 2.29 -9.19
N THR A 479 -22.75 1.68 -10.37
CA THR A 479 -23.94 0.96 -10.85
C THR A 479 -24.27 -0.24 -9.95
N TYR A 480 -23.27 -1.02 -9.58
CA TYR A 480 -23.44 -2.14 -8.64
C TYR A 480 -24.00 -1.65 -7.30
N MET A 481 -23.47 -0.54 -6.78
CA MET A 481 -23.96 0.06 -5.54
C MET A 481 -25.41 0.56 -5.67
N GLN A 482 -25.79 1.17 -6.80
CA GLN A 482 -27.18 1.57 -7.03
C GLN A 482 -28.12 0.35 -7.00
N GLY A 483 -27.69 -0.78 -7.57
CA GLY A 483 -28.40 -2.05 -7.48
C GLY A 483 -28.58 -2.54 -6.04
N LEU A 484 -27.52 -2.52 -5.22
CA LEU A 484 -27.58 -2.85 -3.80
C LEU A 484 -28.54 -1.92 -3.03
N GLN A 485 -28.47 -0.61 -3.28
CA GLN A 485 -29.37 0.37 -2.66
C GLN A 485 -30.84 0.13 -3.03
N GLY A 486 -31.10 -0.18 -4.29
CA GLY A 486 -32.45 -0.55 -4.75
C GLY A 486 -32.96 -1.79 -4.02
N TYR A 487 -32.13 -2.83 -3.92
CA TYR A 487 -32.50 -4.06 -3.23
C TYR A 487 -32.72 -3.85 -1.72
N TRP A 488 -31.86 -3.13 -1.01
CA TRP A 488 -32.08 -2.80 0.41
C TRP A 488 -33.35 -1.99 0.64
N ALA A 489 -33.75 -1.14 -0.32
CA ALA A 489 -34.94 -0.30 -0.19
C ALA A 489 -36.26 -1.06 -0.37
N ASN A 490 -36.30 -2.09 -1.23
CA ASN A 490 -37.57 -2.72 -1.63
C ASN A 490 -37.56 -4.26 -1.70
N GLY A 491 -36.41 -4.91 -1.52
CA GLY A 491 -36.23 -6.37 -1.55
C GLY A 491 -36.45 -7.04 -2.91
N LYS A 492 -36.59 -6.27 -4.00
CA LYS A 492 -36.95 -6.81 -5.32
C LYS A 492 -35.72 -7.20 -6.13
N VAL A 493 -35.77 -8.39 -6.73
CA VAL A 493 -34.78 -8.87 -7.70
C VAL A 493 -35.12 -8.34 -9.09
N SER A 494 -34.39 -7.32 -9.55
CA SER A 494 -34.65 -6.62 -10.81
C SER A 494 -33.61 -6.93 -11.90
N ARG A 495 -33.49 -8.21 -12.31
CA ARG A 495 -32.47 -8.69 -13.26
C ARG A 495 -32.35 -7.84 -14.54
N ASN A 496 -33.48 -7.54 -15.19
CA ASN A 496 -33.49 -6.75 -16.42
C ASN A 496 -33.06 -5.30 -16.18
N GLU A 497 -33.50 -4.68 -15.07
CA GLU A 497 -33.10 -3.30 -14.75
C GLU A 497 -31.60 -3.21 -14.47
N TRP A 498 -31.03 -4.22 -13.79
CA TRP A 498 -29.59 -4.29 -13.54
C TRP A 498 -28.78 -4.50 -14.82
N LEU A 499 -29.23 -5.37 -15.72
CA LEU A 499 -28.62 -5.54 -17.05
C LEU A 499 -28.59 -4.20 -17.81
N GLU A 500 -29.74 -3.53 -17.90
CA GLU A 500 -29.85 -2.25 -18.60
C GLU A 500 -29.03 -1.13 -17.93
N ALA A 501 -28.93 -1.13 -16.59
CA ALA A 501 -28.10 -0.16 -15.88
C ALA A 501 -26.60 -0.36 -16.17
N CYS A 502 -26.15 -1.61 -16.29
CA CYS A 502 -24.77 -1.95 -16.66
C CYS A 502 -24.48 -1.59 -18.12
N LYS A 503 -25.40 -1.85 -19.06
CA LYS A 503 -25.26 -1.48 -20.48
C LYS A 503 -25.17 0.03 -20.73
N LYS A 504 -25.69 0.86 -19.82
CA LYS A 504 -25.67 2.33 -19.92
C LYS A 504 -24.35 2.99 -19.49
N GLN A 505 -23.44 2.24 -18.86
CA GLN A 505 -22.09 2.73 -18.53
C GLN A 505 -21.20 2.66 -19.75
#